data_AF-A0A653W7T4-F1
#
_entry.id   AF-A0A653W7T4-F1
#
_cell.length_a   1.000
_cell.length_b   1.000
_cell.length_c   1.000
_cell.angle_alpha   90.00
_cell.angle_beta   90.00
_cell.angle_gamma   90.00
#
_symmetry.space_group_name_H-M   'P 1'
#
loop_
_entity.id
_entity.type
_entity.pdbx_description
1 polymer ?
#
loop_
_entity_poly.entity_id
_entity_poly.type
_entity_poly.pdbx_seq_one_letter_code
_entity_poly.pdbx_strand_id
1 'polypeptide(L)'
;MDLTLDAARAMRDGGIDAMAALDEMLSEALKYLPESQHADVKLATGRVMGLVIEEIINRAIAAFPELNPSEQTWALVAKTKALKRAAKTDFR
;
A
#
# COMPACT_ATOMS: atom_id res chain seq x y z
N MET A 1 13.45 5.11 -15.13
CA MET A 1 12.12 5.71 -15.40
C MET A 1 12.27 7.16 -15.03
N ASP A 2 12.01 8.07 -15.97
CA ASP A 2 12.09 9.49 -15.66
C ASP A 2 10.77 9.92 -15.02
N LEU A 3 10.81 10.17 -13.72
CA LEU A 3 9.68 10.63 -12.94
C LEU A 3 9.81 12.13 -12.66
N THR A 4 8.70 12.85 -12.68
CA THR A 4 8.62 14.15 -12.00
C THR A 4 8.47 13.92 -10.49
N LEU A 5 8.83 14.90 -9.67
CA LEU A 5 8.68 14.80 -8.20
C LEU A 5 7.23 14.49 -7.80
N ASP A 6 6.25 15.12 -8.43
CA ASP A 6 4.84 14.89 -8.15
C ASP A 6 4.38 13.48 -8.56
N ALA A 7 4.89 12.95 -9.67
CA ALA A 7 4.62 11.58 -10.09
C ALA A 7 5.23 10.56 -9.10
N ALA A 8 6.47 10.78 -8.67
CA ALA A 8 7.12 9.94 -7.66
C ALA A 8 6.37 9.98 -6.32
N ARG A 9 5.94 11.17 -5.88
CA ARG A 9 5.11 11.31 -4.67
C ARG A 9 3.78 10.57 -4.81
N ALA A 10 3.11 10.69 -5.96
CA ALA A 10 1.87 9.98 -6.23
C ALA A 10 2.05 8.45 -6.24
N MET A 11 3.15 7.95 -6.82
CA MET A 11 3.51 6.53 -6.82
C MET A 11 3.79 6.02 -5.42
N ARG A 12 4.64 6.70 -4.64
CA ARG A 12 4.91 6.36 -3.24
C ARG A 12 3.60 6.31 -2.45
N ASP A 13 2.81 7.38 -2.52
CA ASP A 13 1.58 7.48 -1.71
C ASP A 13 0.52 6.47 -2.15
N GLY A 14 0.47 6.14 -3.44
CA GLY A 14 -0.39 5.07 -3.98
C GLY A 14 0.09 3.68 -3.59
N GLY A 15 1.40 3.45 -3.53
CA GLY A 15 1.99 2.20 -3.04
C GLY A 15 1.70 1.98 -1.56
N ILE A 16 1.89 3.01 -0.72
CA ILE A 16 1.51 2.97 0.71
C ILE A 16 0.03 2.64 0.87
N ASP A 17 -0.82 3.22 0.03
CA ASP A 17 -2.25 2.96 0.04
C ASP A 17 -2.61 1.52 -0.35
N ALA A 18 -1.94 0.99 -1.38
CA ALA A 18 -2.11 -0.39 -1.81
C ALA A 18 -1.68 -1.38 -0.71
N MET A 19 -0.60 -1.08 0.03
CA MET A 19 -0.16 -1.87 1.17
C MET A 19 -1.23 -1.96 2.26
N ALA A 20 -1.85 -0.81 2.61
CA ALA A 20 -2.93 -0.77 3.59
C ALA A 20 -4.17 -1.55 3.12
N ALA A 21 -4.53 -1.44 1.84
CA ALA A 21 -5.66 -2.18 1.27
C ALA A 21 -5.41 -3.71 1.22
N LEU A 22 -4.19 -4.14 0.93
CA LEU A 22 -3.81 -5.56 0.94
C LEU A 22 -3.82 -6.14 2.36
N ASP A 23 -3.37 -5.37 3.34
CA ASP A 23 -3.43 -5.76 4.76
C ASP A 23 -4.87 -5.88 5.26
N GLU A 24 -5.73 -4.92 4.91
CA GLU A 24 -7.17 -4.97 5.22
C GLU A 24 -7.84 -6.19 4.56
N MET A 25 -7.59 -6.41 3.26
CA MET A 25 -8.08 -7.59 2.55
C MET A 25 -7.63 -8.89 3.21
N LEU A 26 -6.35 -8.99 3.62
CA LEU A 26 -5.83 -10.17 4.31
C LEU A 26 -6.56 -10.40 5.64
N SER A 27 -6.71 -9.34 6.44
CA SER A 27 -7.43 -9.40 7.73
C SER A 27 -8.87 -9.90 7.55
N GLU A 28 -9.59 -9.40 6.55
CA GLU A 28 -10.94 -9.86 6.23
C GLU A 28 -10.97 -11.31 5.74
N ALA A 29 -10.07 -11.68 4.81
CA ALA A 29 -10.03 -13.03 4.25
C ALA A 29 -9.77 -14.10 5.33
N LEU A 30 -8.88 -13.82 6.27
CA LEU A 30 -8.51 -14.78 7.34
C LEU A 30 -9.69 -15.12 8.27
N LYS A 31 -10.72 -14.27 8.38
CA LYS A 31 -11.93 -14.54 9.18
C LYS A 31 -12.77 -15.69 8.62
N TYR A 32 -12.63 -15.97 7.33
CA TYR A 32 -13.43 -16.97 6.61
C TYR A 32 -12.64 -18.24 6.27
N LEU A 33 -11.37 -18.32 6.69
CA LEU A 33 -10.48 -19.44 6.40
C LEU A 33 -10.13 -20.20 7.67
N PRO A 34 -9.99 -21.54 7.59
CA PRO A 34 -9.44 -22.31 8.69
C PRO A 34 -7.98 -21.91 8.93
N GLU A 35 -7.53 -21.95 10.19
CA GLU A 35 -6.16 -21.56 10.58
C GLU A 35 -5.08 -22.33 9.81
N SER A 36 -5.36 -23.58 9.42
CA SER A 36 -4.45 -24.41 8.61
C SER A 36 -4.14 -23.82 7.22
N GLN A 37 -4.99 -22.94 6.69
CA GLN A 37 -4.80 -22.26 5.40
C GLN A 37 -4.25 -20.84 5.54
N HIS A 38 -4.15 -20.31 6.77
CA HIS A 38 -3.71 -18.93 6.99
C HIS A 38 -2.29 -18.69 6.49
N ALA A 39 -1.39 -19.65 6.69
CA ALA A 39 0.01 -19.52 6.29
C ALA A 39 0.16 -19.26 4.79
N ASP A 40 -0.56 -20.01 3.95
CA ASP A 40 -0.49 -19.91 2.50
C ASP A 40 -1.01 -18.57 1.99
N VAL A 41 -2.14 -18.09 2.54
CA VAL A 41 -2.73 -16.81 2.14
C VAL A 41 -1.90 -15.62 2.62
N LYS A 42 -1.33 -15.70 3.83
CA LYS A 42 -0.36 -14.71 4.33
C LYS A 42 0.87 -14.65 3.44
N LEU A 43 1.42 -15.80 3.04
CA LEU A 43 2.60 -15.86 2.18
C LEU A 43 2.32 -15.28 0.79
N ALA A 44 1.18 -15.65 0.18
CA ALA A 44 0.78 -15.11 -1.12
C ALA A 44 0.59 -13.58 -1.07
N THR A 45 -0.10 -13.09 -0.05
CA THR A 45 -0.34 -11.64 0.11
C THR A 45 0.95 -10.89 0.39
N GLY A 46 1.81 -11.43 1.27
CA GLY A 46 3.12 -10.85 1.58
C GLY A 46 4.03 -10.74 0.35
N ARG A 47 3.99 -11.70 -0.58
CA ARG A 47 4.72 -11.61 -1.85
C ARG A 47 4.24 -10.44 -2.71
N VAL A 48 2.93 -10.23 -2.82
CA VAL A 48 2.37 -9.10 -3.57
C VAL A 48 2.76 -7.77 -2.91
N MET A 49 2.66 -7.69 -1.58
CA MET A 49 3.08 -6.51 -0.83
C MET A 49 4.58 -6.20 -1.03
N GLY A 50 5.43 -7.23 -1.04
CA GLY A 50 6.85 -7.08 -1.36
C GLY A 50 7.08 -6.45 -2.75
N LEU A 51 6.35 -6.92 -3.76
CA LEU A 51 6.43 -6.35 -5.12
C LEU A 51 5.96 -4.89 -5.17
N VAL A 52 4.94 -4.49 -4.39
CA VAL A 52 4.53 -3.08 -4.29
C VAL A 52 5.65 -2.23 -3.71
N ILE A 53 6.32 -2.72 -2.65
CA ILE A 53 7.47 -2.01 -2.07
C ILE A 53 8.58 -1.86 -3.11
N GLU A 54 9.00 -2.95 -3.74
CA GLU A 54 10.16 -2.97 -4.64
C GLU A 54 9.91 -2.16 -5.92
N GLU A 55 8.77 -2.38 -6.57
CA GLU A 55 8.52 -1.88 -7.92
C GLU A 55 7.84 -0.51 -7.95
N ILE A 56 7.18 -0.10 -6.87
CA ILE A 56 6.44 1.17 -6.81
C ILE A 56 7.09 2.13 -5.83
N ILE A 57 7.20 1.75 -4.56
CA ILE A 57 7.63 2.65 -3.49
C ILE A 57 9.12 2.93 -3.60
N ASN A 58 9.95 1.89 -3.68
CA ASN A 58 11.40 2.02 -3.76
C ASN A 58 11.84 2.67 -5.06
N ARG A 59 11.13 2.45 -6.18
CA ARG A 59 11.41 3.18 -7.43
C ARG A 59 11.15 4.68 -7.31
N ALA A 60 10.06 5.07 -6.64
CA ALA A 60 9.77 6.48 -6.38
C ALA A 60 10.82 7.13 -5.47
N ILE A 61 11.24 6.42 -4.41
CA ILE A 61 12.29 6.89 -3.49
C ILE A 61 13.66 6.93 -4.19
N ALA A 62 13.98 5.96 -5.05
CA ALA A 62 15.23 5.96 -5.79
C ALA A 62 15.33 7.14 -6.76
N ALA A 63 14.21 7.56 -7.36
CA ALA A 63 14.14 8.75 -8.19
C ALA A 63 14.25 10.06 -7.39
N PHE A 64 13.70 10.09 -6.17
CA PHE A 64 13.69 11.26 -5.28
C PHE A 64 13.87 10.81 -3.81
N PRO A 65 15.12 10.69 -3.31
CA PRO A 65 15.41 10.13 -1.99
C PRO A 65 14.74 10.87 -0.82
N GLU A 66 14.47 12.16 -0.98
CA GLU A 66 13.74 12.99 -0.02
C GLU A 66 12.29 12.53 0.22
N LEU A 67 11.76 11.66 -0.65
CA LEU A 67 10.44 11.06 -0.47
C LEU A 67 10.45 9.87 0.49
N ASN A 68 11.60 9.43 1.01
CA ASN A 68 11.68 8.32 1.95
C ASN A 68 10.76 8.56 3.18
N PRO A 69 9.67 7.78 3.33
CA PRO A 69 8.65 8.06 4.33
C PRO A 69 9.11 7.65 5.74
N SER A 70 8.89 8.53 6.71
CA SER A 70 8.90 8.15 8.13
C SER A 70 7.70 7.25 8.46
N GLU A 71 7.75 6.53 9.57
CA GLU A 71 6.60 5.77 10.08
C GLU A 71 5.33 6.63 10.21
N GLN A 72 5.48 7.87 10.69
CA GLN A 72 4.38 8.83 10.76
C GLN A 72 3.82 9.18 9.37
N THR A 73 4.69 9.26 8.36
CA THR A 73 4.28 9.50 6.96
C THR A 73 3.49 8.32 6.42
N TRP A 74 3.94 7.10 6.70
CA TRP A 74 3.21 5.87 6.34
C TRP A 74 1.77 5.89 6.89
N ALA A 75 1.63 6.10 8.20
CA ALA A 75 0.33 6.12 8.86
C ALA A 75 -0.57 7.24 8.31
N LEU A 76 -0.03 8.45 8.11
CA LEU A 76 -0.79 9.59 7.60
C LEU A 76 -1.28 9.37 6.17
N VAL A 77 -0.42 8.85 5.29
CA VAL A 77 -0.76 8.60 3.89
C VAL A 77 -1.84 7.52 3.80
N ALA A 78 -1.65 6.38 4.49
CA ALA A 78 -2.62 5.30 4.49
C ALA A 78 -4.00 5.79 4.98
N LYS A 79 -4.04 6.53 6.09
CA LYS A 79 -5.28 7.12 6.62
C LYS A 79 -5.93 8.08 5.62
N THR A 80 -5.14 9.00 5.06
CA THR A 80 -5.65 10.03 4.14
C THR A 80 -6.23 9.41 2.88
N LYS A 81 -5.59 8.36 2.34
CA LYS A 81 -6.02 7.68 1.13
C LYS A 81 -7.26 6.81 1.38
N ALA A 82 -7.31 6.10 2.51
CA ALA A 82 -8.51 5.38 2.94
C ALA A 82 -9.73 6.31 3.04
N LEU A 83 -9.57 7.48 3.69
CA LEU A 83 -10.62 8.50 3.76
C LEU A 83 -11.05 9.00 2.37
N LYS A 84 -10.10 9.24 1.46
CA LYS A 84 -10.41 9.63 0.08
C LYS A 84 -11.18 8.56 -0.69
N ARG A 85 -10.93 7.27 -0.44
CA ARG A 85 -11.71 6.18 -1.04
C ARG A 85 -13.13 6.16 -0.50
N ALA A 86 -13.29 6.22 0.82
CA ALA A 86 -14.60 6.26 1.47
C ALA A 86 -15.46 7.42 0.92
N ALA A 87 -14.89 8.63 0.87
CA ALA A 87 -15.59 9.81 0.35
C ALA A 87 -15.95 9.74 -1.15
N LYS A 88 -15.27 8.90 -1.95
CA LYS A 88 -15.63 8.66 -3.36
C LYS A 88 -16.75 7.65 -3.52
N THR A 89 -16.95 6.77 -2.54
CA THR A 89 -18.00 5.75 -2.55
C THR A 89 -19.37 6.34 -2.18
N ASP A 90 -19.40 7.40 -1.37
CA ASP A 90 -20.64 8.06 -0.90
C ASP A 90 -21.43 8.84 -1.98
N PHE A 91 -20.92 8.94 -3.21
CA PHE A 91 -21.60 9.61 -4.34
C PHE A 91 -22.15 8.63 -5.39
N ARG A 92 -22.41 7.37 -5.03
CA ARG A 92 -23.03 6.37 -5.90
C ARG A 92 -24.30 5.78 -5.32
#